data_AF-A0A7C8AH29-F1
#
_entry.id   AF-A0A7C8AH29-F1
#
_cell.length_a   1.000
_cell.length_b   1.000
_cell.length_c   1.000
_cell.angle_alpha   90.00
_cell.angle_beta   90.00
_cell.angle_gamma   90.00
#
_symmetry.space_group_name_H-M   'P 1'
#
loop_
_entity.id
_entity.type
_entity.pdbx_description
1 polymer ?
#
loop_
_entity_poly.entity_id
_entity_poly.type
_entity_poly.pdbx_seq_one_letter_code
_entity_poly.pdbx_strand_id
1 'polypeptide(L)'
;MSKVILVSVVSVLLLAGCESLRFAPGESQKQNAWLHEQTARMAADVAQLEDSSGELQGLTKLCEVQSRAFTADYGLPDQFPAADSAEAILAQSNQQIAQTALAEARKRPDAWDLADGAMELGIGIAALFGGVYGVRAARFLSEARVKSKALREIIEGNELFKRTCADSEQAFKQAHKDQSPQTRRLVTQFKNA
;
A
#
# COMPACT_ATOMS: atom_id res chain seq x y z
N MET A 1 23.96 -25.09 -13.98
CA MET A 1 24.05 -24.10 -12.88
C MET A 1 22.93 -23.05 -12.91
N SER A 2 22.68 -22.34 -14.02
CA SER A 2 21.66 -21.27 -14.09
C SER A 2 20.22 -21.68 -13.66
N LYS A 3 19.75 -22.87 -14.06
CA LYS A 3 18.40 -23.34 -13.70
C LYS A 3 18.22 -23.67 -12.22
N VAL A 4 19.27 -24.15 -11.56
CA VAL A 4 19.23 -24.52 -10.14
C VAL A 4 19.21 -23.26 -9.28
N ILE A 5 19.99 -22.23 -9.64
CA ILE A 5 20.01 -20.94 -8.95
C ILE A 5 18.65 -20.23 -9.09
N LEU A 6 18.05 -20.23 -10.29
CA LEU A 6 16.74 -19.61 -10.52
C LEU A 6 15.64 -20.29 -9.71
N VAL A 7 15.62 -21.63 -9.69
CA VAL A 7 14.65 -22.39 -8.89
C VAL A 7 14.86 -22.15 -7.40
N SER A 8 16.12 -22.10 -6.92
CA SER A 8 16.40 -21.79 -5.52
C SER A 8 15.99 -20.37 -5.12
N VAL A 9 16.21 -19.35 -5.97
CA VAL A 9 15.77 -17.97 -5.70
C VAL A 9 14.25 -17.86 -5.66
N VAL A 10 13.55 -18.48 -6.62
CA VAL A 10 12.09 -18.50 -6.65
C VAL A 10 11.52 -19.28 -5.45
N SER A 11 12.13 -20.41 -5.08
CA SER A 11 11.73 -21.16 -3.90
C SER A 11 11.98 -20.39 -2.60
N VAL A 12 13.07 -19.62 -2.48
CA VAL A 12 13.32 -18.75 -1.30
C VAL A 12 12.29 -17.61 -1.23
N LEU A 13 11.91 -17.02 -2.37
CA LEU A 13 10.86 -15.99 -2.43
C LEU A 13 9.46 -16.54 -2.11
N LEU A 14 9.20 -17.80 -2.41
CA LEU A 14 7.92 -18.47 -2.13
C LEU A 14 7.85 -19.09 -0.73
N LEU A 15 8.99 -19.43 -0.13
CA LEU A 15 9.10 -20.03 1.22
C LEU A 15 9.35 -18.99 2.31
N ALA A 16 9.81 -17.79 1.98
CA ALA A 16 9.67 -16.62 2.83
C ALA A 16 8.18 -16.24 2.82
N GLY A 17 7.41 -16.76 3.79
CA GLY A 17 5.95 -16.65 3.82
C GLY A 17 5.45 -15.25 3.46
N CYS A 18 4.46 -15.18 2.56
CA CYS A 18 3.81 -13.95 2.12
C CYS A 18 3.03 -13.20 3.23
N GLU A 19 3.26 -13.48 4.51
CA GLU A 19 2.65 -12.74 5.64
C GLU A 19 3.23 -11.33 5.83
N SER A 20 4.30 -10.96 5.12
CA SER A 20 5.09 -9.75 5.43
C SER A 20 5.39 -8.81 4.26
N LEU A 21 4.75 -8.97 3.09
CA LEU A 21 4.78 -7.91 2.07
C LEU A 21 3.78 -6.82 2.46
N ARG A 22 4.14 -6.05 3.49
CA ARG A 22 3.44 -4.82 3.86
C ARG A 22 4.13 -3.68 3.14
N PHE A 23 3.38 -2.90 2.38
CA PHE A 23 3.90 -1.67 1.80
C PHE A 23 4.42 -0.76 2.91
N ALA A 24 5.47 0.01 2.60
CA ALA A 24 6.00 1.01 3.51
C ALA A 24 4.86 1.96 3.92
N PRO A 25 4.87 2.43 5.18
CA PRO A 25 3.79 3.27 5.69
C PRO A 25 3.68 4.57 4.91
N GLY A 26 2.44 4.93 4.59
CA GLY A 26 2.12 6.21 3.95
C GLY A 26 2.27 7.39 4.90
N GLU A 27 2.21 8.61 4.36
CA GLU A 27 2.40 9.84 5.15
C GLU A 27 1.38 9.96 6.29
N SER A 28 0.11 9.65 6.05
CA SER A 28 -0.93 9.71 7.10
C SER A 28 -0.63 8.76 8.27
N GLN A 29 -0.04 7.58 7.97
CA GLN A 29 0.31 6.58 8.97
C GLN A 29 1.52 7.01 9.80
N LYS A 30 2.51 7.64 9.18
CA LYS A 30 3.66 8.24 9.87
C LYS A 30 3.23 9.41 10.76
N GLN A 31 2.39 10.30 10.24
CA GLN A 31 1.82 11.42 10.99
C GLN A 31 1.03 10.92 12.21
N ASN A 32 0.21 9.88 12.05
CA ASN A 32 -0.53 9.29 13.15
C ASN A 32 0.37 8.60 14.18
N ALA A 33 1.43 7.88 13.76
CA ALA A 33 2.36 7.26 14.68
C ALA A 33 3.09 8.32 15.55
N TRP A 34 3.59 9.37 14.90
CA TRP A 34 4.22 10.49 15.59
C TRP A 34 3.23 11.22 16.53
N LEU A 35 2.01 11.48 16.08
CA LEU A 35 0.98 12.13 16.88
C LEU A 35 0.58 11.27 18.09
N HIS A 36 0.51 9.95 17.93
CA HIS A 36 0.27 9.02 19.03
C HIS A 36 1.37 9.11 20.09
N GLU A 37 2.64 9.21 19.70
CA GLU A 37 3.75 9.47 20.62
C GLU A 37 3.60 10.80 21.36
N GLN A 38 3.27 11.89 20.65
CA GLN A 38 3.07 13.20 21.31
C GLN A 38 1.88 13.16 22.29
N THR A 39 0.80 12.47 21.91
CA THR A 39 -0.39 12.28 22.74
C THR A 39 -0.07 11.49 23.99
N ALA A 40 0.66 10.38 23.86
CA ALA A 40 1.03 9.53 24.98
C ALA A 40 1.98 10.25 25.95
N ARG A 41 2.95 11.02 25.42
CA ARG A 41 3.82 11.88 26.24
C ARG A 41 3.03 12.93 27.01
N MET A 42 2.17 13.69 26.32
CA MET A 42 1.33 14.72 26.95
C MET A 42 0.41 14.11 28.02
N ALA A 43 -0.16 12.92 27.76
CA ALA A 43 -0.98 12.22 28.74
C ALA A 43 -0.18 11.81 30.00
N ALA A 44 1.07 11.36 29.84
CA ALA A 44 1.94 11.06 30.97
C ALA A 44 2.30 12.32 31.77
N ASP A 45 2.62 13.42 31.07
CA ASP A 45 2.94 14.71 31.70
C ASP A 45 1.73 15.26 32.48
N VAL A 46 0.52 15.22 31.90
CA VAL A 46 -0.72 15.65 32.55
C VAL A 46 -1.06 14.75 33.75
N ALA A 47 -0.95 13.43 33.61
CA ALA A 47 -1.22 12.50 34.71
C ALA A 47 -0.30 12.75 35.91
N GLN A 48 0.96 13.12 35.67
CA GLN A 48 1.88 13.51 36.72
C GLN A 48 1.55 14.89 37.30
N LEU A 49 1.25 15.88 36.45
CA LEU A 49 0.95 17.25 36.87
C LEU A 49 -0.32 17.34 37.74
N GLU A 50 -1.33 16.55 37.41
CA GLU A 50 -2.61 16.49 38.14
C GLU A 50 -2.54 15.63 39.41
N ASP A 51 -1.36 15.13 39.80
CA ASP A 51 -1.16 14.21 40.94
C ASP A 51 -2.15 13.03 40.90
N SER A 52 -2.33 12.46 39.71
CA SER A 52 -3.23 11.31 39.53
C SER A 52 -2.71 10.06 40.25
N SER A 53 -3.50 8.99 40.29
CA SER A 53 -3.07 7.75 40.95
C SER A 53 -1.75 7.23 40.37
N GLY A 54 -0.90 6.63 41.22
CA GLY A 54 0.37 6.05 40.78
C GLY A 54 0.20 4.98 39.69
N GLU A 55 -0.94 4.30 39.67
CA GLU A 55 -1.30 3.37 38.60
C GLU A 55 -1.51 4.09 37.26
N LEU A 56 -2.27 5.18 37.22
CA LEU A 56 -2.50 5.95 35.99
C LEU A 56 -1.21 6.60 35.47
N GLN A 57 -0.39 7.14 36.36
CA GLN A 57 0.94 7.65 36.01
C GLN A 57 1.82 6.55 35.42
N GLY A 58 1.80 5.34 36.00
CA GLY A 58 2.55 4.19 35.49
C GLY A 58 2.07 3.73 34.11
N LEU A 59 0.75 3.63 33.91
CA LEU A 59 0.15 3.21 32.64
C LEU A 59 0.43 4.21 31.51
N THR A 60 0.28 5.51 31.77
CA THR A 60 0.55 6.56 30.78
C THR A 60 2.04 6.63 30.43
N LYS A 61 2.94 6.45 31.40
CA LYS A 61 4.38 6.36 31.13
C LYS A 61 4.76 5.15 30.29
N LEU A 62 4.14 4.00 30.54
CA LEU A 62 4.33 2.81 29.71
C LEU A 62 3.81 3.04 28.28
N CYS A 63 2.65 3.68 28.14
CA CYS A 63 2.05 4.04 26.85
C CYS A 63 3.00 4.94 26.04
N GLU A 64 3.63 5.94 26.66
CA GLU A 64 4.64 6.80 26.02
C GLU A 64 5.79 5.96 25.46
N VAL A 65 6.37 5.06 26.26
CA VAL A 65 7.49 4.21 25.82
C VAL A 65 7.10 3.29 24.67
N GLN A 66 5.91 2.68 24.74
CA GLN A 66 5.39 1.84 23.66
C GLN A 66 5.13 2.64 22.38
N SER A 67 4.63 3.86 22.51
CA SER A 67 4.34 4.75 21.37
C SER A 67 5.59 5.10 20.57
N ARG A 68 6.72 5.29 21.24
CA ARG A 68 8.01 5.56 20.58
C ARG A 68 8.43 4.41 19.66
N ALA A 69 8.06 3.17 19.98
CA ALA A 69 8.33 2.03 19.10
C ALA A 69 7.55 2.14 17.79
N PHE A 70 6.34 2.69 17.80
CA PHE A 70 5.57 2.91 16.57
C PHE A 70 6.21 3.97 15.68
N THR A 71 6.64 5.11 16.23
CA THR A 71 7.36 6.12 15.43
C THR A 71 8.68 5.56 14.88
N ALA A 72 9.39 4.73 15.64
CA ALA A 72 10.62 4.09 15.18
C ALA A 72 10.38 3.08 14.03
N ASP A 73 9.28 2.33 14.08
CA ASP A 73 8.89 1.36 13.05
C ASP A 73 8.34 2.05 11.79
N TYR A 74 7.48 3.06 11.96
CA TYR A 74 6.84 3.75 10.83
C TYR A 74 7.74 4.81 10.18
N GLY A 75 8.70 5.35 10.93
CA GLY A 75 9.53 6.49 10.55
C GLY A 75 8.85 7.83 10.83
N LEU A 76 9.58 8.91 10.56
CA LEU A 76 9.11 10.28 10.77
C LEU A 76 8.27 10.76 9.59
N PRO A 77 7.20 11.55 9.83
CA PRO A 77 6.43 12.18 8.77
C PRO A 77 7.24 13.29 8.09
N ASP A 78 6.91 13.57 6.83
CA ASP A 78 7.49 14.70 6.11
C ASP A 78 6.91 16.02 6.62
N GLN A 79 5.65 16.02 7.06
CA GLN A 79 4.98 17.17 7.69
C GLN A 79 4.52 16.82 9.09
N PHE A 80 5.00 17.58 10.08
CA PHE A 80 4.63 17.39 11.48
C PHE A 80 3.29 18.06 11.79
N PRO A 81 2.28 17.30 12.26
CA PRO A 81 1.03 17.89 12.75
C PRO A 81 1.28 18.77 13.98
N ALA A 82 0.41 19.76 14.21
CA ALA A 82 0.48 20.59 15.42
C ALA A 82 0.22 19.74 16.67
N ALA A 83 1.12 19.79 17.65
CA ALA A 83 1.05 18.99 18.87
C ALA A 83 1.80 19.63 20.06
N ASP A 84 1.92 20.96 20.05
CA ASP A 84 2.58 21.77 21.07
C ASP A 84 1.75 21.94 22.35
N SER A 85 0.44 21.70 22.29
CA SER A 85 -0.46 21.69 23.45
C SER A 85 -1.49 20.55 23.39
N ALA A 86 -2.20 20.32 24.49
CA ALA A 86 -3.31 19.37 24.54
C ALA A 86 -4.43 19.77 23.56
N GLU A 87 -4.75 21.06 23.46
CA GLU A 87 -5.73 21.59 22.51
C GLU A 87 -5.30 21.36 21.06
N ALA A 88 -4.01 21.56 20.75
CA ALA A 88 -3.47 21.27 19.43
C ALA A 88 -3.56 19.77 19.10
N ILE A 89 -3.17 18.90 20.04
CA ILE A 89 -3.26 17.44 19.89
C ILE A 89 -4.72 17.01 19.64
N LEU A 90 -5.66 17.55 20.41
CA LEU A 90 -7.08 17.21 20.35
C LEU A 90 -7.84 17.89 19.20
N ALA A 91 -7.17 18.72 18.40
CA ALA A 91 -7.78 19.43 17.28
C ALA A 91 -8.43 18.46 16.26
N GLN A 92 -9.50 18.92 15.62
CA GLN A 92 -10.25 18.12 14.65
C GLN A 92 -9.37 17.61 13.49
N SER A 93 -8.39 18.40 13.05
CA SER A 93 -7.43 18.01 12.02
C SER A 93 -6.63 16.75 12.41
N ASN A 94 -6.21 16.65 13.66
CA ASN A 94 -5.46 15.52 14.18
C ASN A 94 -6.32 14.26 14.33
N GLN A 95 -7.60 14.43 14.69
CA GLN A 95 -8.57 13.33 14.66
C GLN A 95 -8.79 12.79 13.24
N GLN A 96 -8.82 13.67 12.24
CA GLN A 96 -8.95 13.28 10.83
C GLN A 96 -7.73 12.50 10.33
N ILE A 97 -6.51 12.88 10.76
CA ILE A 97 -5.28 12.12 10.48
C ILE A 97 -5.40 10.69 11.03
N ALA A 98 -5.80 10.54 12.30
CA ALA A 98 -5.96 9.23 12.91
C ALA A 98 -7.01 8.36 12.20
N GLN A 99 -8.14 8.94 11.83
CA GLN A 99 -9.19 8.23 11.07
C GLN A 99 -8.72 7.82 9.67
N THR A 100 -7.98 8.70 8.99
CA THR A 100 -7.41 8.43 7.65
C THR A 100 -6.38 7.31 7.72
N ALA A 101 -5.43 7.40 8.66
CA ALA A 101 -4.42 6.37 8.87
C ALA A 101 -5.05 5.00 9.19
N LEU A 102 -6.11 4.98 10.00
CA LEU A 102 -6.86 3.75 10.29
C LEU A 102 -7.57 3.19 9.05
N ALA A 103 -8.19 4.05 8.25
CA ALA A 103 -8.84 3.64 7.00
C ALA A 103 -7.82 3.06 6.02
N GLU A 104 -6.64 3.67 5.89
CA GLU A 104 -5.54 3.18 5.05
C GLU A 104 -4.93 1.88 5.58
N ALA A 105 -4.71 1.76 6.89
CA ALA A 105 -4.17 0.54 7.49
C ALA A 105 -5.10 -0.68 7.33
N ARG A 106 -6.41 -0.45 7.20
CA ARG A 106 -7.41 -1.49 6.94
C ARG A 106 -7.51 -1.87 5.46
N LYS A 107 -7.03 -1.05 4.53
CA LYS A 107 -7.04 -1.40 3.11
C LYS A 107 -6.08 -2.57 2.90
N ARG A 108 -6.59 -3.69 2.42
CA ARG A 108 -5.74 -4.71 1.83
C ARG A 108 -5.08 -4.09 0.60
N PRO A 109 -3.79 -4.33 0.37
CA PRO A 109 -3.17 -3.88 -0.86
C PRO A 109 -3.94 -4.45 -2.04
N ASP A 110 -4.26 -3.59 -3.02
CA ASP A 110 -4.92 -4.04 -4.23
C ASP A 110 -4.02 -5.07 -4.93
N ALA A 111 -4.64 -6.11 -5.50
CA ALA A 111 -3.91 -7.15 -6.22
C ALA A 111 -3.09 -6.55 -7.38
N TRP A 112 -3.58 -5.44 -7.97
CA TRP A 112 -2.85 -4.69 -8.98
C TRP A 112 -1.61 -3.98 -8.44
N ASP A 113 -1.70 -3.37 -7.26
CA ASP A 113 -0.56 -2.67 -6.65
C ASP A 113 0.54 -3.67 -6.23
N LEU A 114 0.13 -4.85 -5.76
CA LEU A 114 1.05 -5.96 -5.48
C LEU A 114 1.73 -6.48 -6.75
N ALA A 115 0.96 -6.66 -7.84
CA ALA A 115 1.50 -7.10 -9.12
C ALA A 115 2.49 -6.08 -9.70
N ASP A 116 2.17 -4.78 -9.60
CA ASP A 116 3.05 -3.69 -10.05
C ASP A 116 4.36 -3.67 -9.25
N GLY A 117 4.29 -3.79 -7.92
CA GLY A 117 5.47 -3.86 -7.06
C GLY A 117 6.35 -5.07 -7.35
N ALA A 118 5.74 -6.23 -7.60
CA ALA A 118 6.47 -7.45 -7.98
C ALA A 118 7.17 -7.30 -9.35
N MET A 119 6.52 -6.67 -10.33
CA MET A 119 7.13 -6.38 -11.63
C MET A 119 8.29 -5.38 -11.50
N GLU A 120 8.16 -4.32 -10.70
CA GLU A 120 9.25 -3.37 -10.45
C GLU A 120 10.46 -4.04 -9.78
N LEU A 121 10.24 -4.88 -8.77
CA LEU A 121 11.31 -5.65 -8.14
C LEU A 121 11.98 -6.58 -9.15
N GLY A 122 11.18 -7.29 -9.97
CA GLY A 122 11.69 -8.16 -11.03
C GLY A 122 12.53 -7.42 -12.07
N ILE A 123 12.11 -6.21 -12.48
CA ILE A 123 12.88 -5.33 -13.36
C ILE A 123 14.21 -4.95 -12.70
N GLY A 124 14.18 -4.52 -11.43
CA GLY A 124 15.38 -4.15 -10.68
C GLY A 124 16.38 -5.29 -10.59
N ILE A 125 15.94 -6.49 -10.21
CA ILE A 125 16.79 -7.70 -10.13
C ILE A 125 17.35 -8.06 -11.51
N ALA A 126 16.51 -8.05 -12.55
CA ALA A 126 16.94 -8.36 -13.91
C ALA A 126 17.99 -7.36 -14.43
N ALA A 127 17.81 -6.07 -14.13
CA ALA A 127 18.75 -5.02 -14.51
C ALA A 127 20.08 -5.10 -13.76
N LEU A 128 20.06 -5.39 -12.45
CA LEU A 128 21.26 -5.47 -11.61
C LEU A 128 22.12 -6.72 -11.90
N PHE A 129 21.50 -7.88 -12.14
CA PHE A 129 22.23 -9.17 -12.13
C PHE A 129 22.19 -9.94 -13.45
N GLY A 130 21.41 -9.52 -14.46
CA GLY A 130 21.14 -10.37 -15.61
C GLY A 130 22.02 -10.15 -16.85
N GLY A 131 22.90 -9.15 -16.87
CA GLY A 131 23.68 -8.81 -18.07
C GLY A 131 22.79 -8.58 -19.30
N VAL A 132 23.20 -9.04 -20.49
CA VAL A 132 22.41 -8.86 -21.73
C VAL A 132 21.02 -9.51 -21.66
N TYR A 133 20.90 -10.68 -21.01
CA TYR A 133 19.61 -11.35 -20.82
C TYR A 133 18.74 -10.62 -19.79
N GLY A 134 19.37 -10.00 -18.79
CA GLY A 134 18.73 -9.12 -17.82
C GLY A 134 18.07 -7.91 -18.44
N VAL A 135 18.77 -7.24 -19.37
CA VAL A 135 18.20 -6.09 -20.11
C VAL A 135 16.96 -6.50 -20.91
N ARG A 136 16.96 -7.68 -21.53
CA ARG A 136 15.78 -8.19 -22.25
C ARG A 136 14.63 -8.52 -21.31
N ALA A 137 14.90 -9.18 -20.18
CA ALA A 137 13.90 -9.50 -19.18
C ALA A 137 13.31 -8.25 -18.54
N ALA A 138 14.13 -7.25 -18.19
CA ALA A 138 13.70 -5.96 -17.68
C ALA A 138 12.79 -5.23 -18.69
N ARG A 139 13.16 -5.24 -19.98
CA ARG A 139 12.31 -4.66 -21.03
C ARG A 139 10.97 -5.38 -21.16
N PHE A 140 10.97 -6.71 -21.16
CA PHE A 140 9.73 -7.50 -21.20
C PHE A 140 8.83 -7.20 -20.01
N LEU A 141 9.36 -7.21 -18.79
CA LEU A 141 8.61 -6.90 -17.57
C LEU A 141 8.09 -5.46 -17.58
N SER A 142 8.88 -4.51 -18.09
CA SER A 142 8.43 -3.12 -18.27
C SER A 142 7.27 -3.02 -19.26
N GLU A 143 7.34 -3.73 -20.39
CA GLU A 143 6.25 -3.77 -21.38
C GLU A 143 5.00 -4.43 -20.80
N ALA A 144 5.15 -5.52 -20.04
CA ALA A 144 4.05 -6.20 -19.35
C ALA A 144 3.38 -5.28 -18.31
N ARG A 145 4.17 -4.53 -17.53
CA ARG A 145 3.66 -3.55 -16.57
C ARG A 145 2.83 -2.45 -17.24
N VAL A 146 3.32 -1.88 -18.34
CA VAL A 146 2.56 -0.86 -19.09
C VAL A 146 1.23 -1.42 -19.61
N LYS A 147 1.22 -2.66 -20.11
CA LYS A 147 0.00 -3.33 -20.56
C LYS A 147 -0.97 -3.62 -19.40
N SER A 148 -0.45 -4.05 -18.25
CA SER A 148 -1.23 -4.27 -17.03
C SER A 148 -1.96 -2.99 -16.59
N LYS A 149 -1.24 -1.84 -16.55
CA LYS A 149 -1.84 -0.53 -16.25
C LYS A 149 -2.95 -0.14 -17.22
N ALA A 150 -2.69 -0.26 -18.52
CA ALA A 150 -3.71 0.04 -19.53
C ALA A 150 -4.95 -0.87 -19.39
N LEU A 151 -4.76 -2.15 -19.07
CA LEU A 151 -5.87 -3.07 -18.81
C LEU A 151 -6.67 -2.67 -17.56
N ARG A 152 -5.98 -2.27 -16.47
CA ARG A 152 -6.62 -1.77 -15.25
C ARG A 152 -7.48 -0.54 -15.54
N GLU A 153 -6.94 0.46 -16.24
CA GLU A 153 -7.68 1.67 -16.65
C GLU A 153 -8.94 1.33 -17.46
N ILE A 154 -8.84 0.38 -18.39
CA ILE A 154 -9.98 -0.09 -19.18
C ILE A 154 -11.04 -0.76 -18.30
N ILE A 155 -10.63 -1.60 -17.35
CA ILE A 155 -11.56 -2.27 -16.42
C ILE A 155 -12.26 -1.23 -15.54
N GLU A 156 -11.51 -0.33 -14.92
CA GLU A 156 -12.04 0.73 -14.05
C GLU A 156 -13.00 1.67 -14.80
N GLY A 157 -12.62 2.09 -16.02
CA GLY A 157 -13.47 2.91 -16.88
C GLY A 157 -14.76 2.20 -17.29
N ASN A 158 -14.70 0.90 -17.61
CA ASN A 158 -15.88 0.12 -17.92
C ASN A 158 -16.81 -0.06 -16.71
N GLU A 159 -16.24 -0.28 -15.52
CA GLU A 159 -17.03 -0.38 -14.30
C GLU A 159 -17.69 0.95 -13.93
N LEU A 160 -16.99 2.08 -14.12
CA LEU A 160 -17.57 3.41 -13.96
C LEU A 160 -18.73 3.62 -14.94
N PHE A 161 -18.53 3.31 -16.22
CA PHE A 161 -19.55 3.42 -17.26
C PHE A 161 -20.82 2.64 -16.92
N LYS A 162 -20.68 1.39 -16.45
CA LYS A 162 -21.82 0.57 -16.03
C LYS A 162 -22.62 1.19 -14.89
N ARG A 163 -21.93 1.84 -13.94
CA ARG A 163 -22.58 2.51 -12.79
C ARG A 163 -23.30 3.78 -13.20
N THR A 164 -22.71 4.58 -14.09
CA THR A 164 -23.27 5.88 -14.50
C THR A 164 -24.30 5.77 -15.61
N CYS A 165 -24.25 4.71 -16.43
CA CYS A 165 -25.08 4.53 -17.62
C CYS A 165 -25.81 3.17 -17.57
N ALA A 166 -26.56 2.93 -16.49
CA ALA A 166 -27.26 1.66 -16.26
C ALA A 166 -28.17 1.25 -17.45
N ASP A 167 -28.85 2.22 -18.06
CA ASP A 167 -29.74 1.98 -19.21
C ASP A 167 -29.00 1.53 -20.48
N SER A 168 -27.69 1.77 -20.57
CA SER A 168 -26.84 1.38 -21.71
C SER A 168 -26.10 0.05 -21.49
N GLU A 169 -26.24 -0.59 -20.31
CA GLU A 169 -25.50 -1.80 -19.96
C GLU A 169 -25.84 -2.97 -20.92
N GLN A 170 -27.10 -3.12 -21.31
CA GLN A 170 -27.52 -4.16 -22.26
C GLN A 170 -26.95 -3.95 -23.66
N ALA A 171 -26.98 -2.72 -24.18
CA ALA A 171 -26.42 -2.38 -25.48
C ALA A 171 -24.89 -2.60 -25.50
N PHE A 172 -24.21 -2.24 -24.42
CA PHE A 172 -22.77 -2.48 -24.26
C PHE A 172 -22.42 -3.98 -24.23
N LYS A 173 -23.18 -4.80 -23.48
CA LYS A 173 -23.00 -6.26 -23.45
C LYS A 173 -23.26 -6.88 -24.83
N GLN A 174 -24.24 -6.37 -25.56
CA GLN A 174 -24.56 -6.86 -26.91
C GLN A 174 -23.41 -6.54 -27.89
N ALA A 175 -22.91 -5.31 -27.90
CA ALA A 175 -21.76 -4.93 -28.72
C ALA A 175 -20.50 -5.76 -28.43
N HIS A 176 -20.29 -6.17 -27.18
CA HIS A 176 -19.19 -7.07 -26.80
C HIS A 176 -19.36 -8.50 -27.32
N LYS A 177 -20.60 -9.03 -27.37
CA LYS A 177 -20.89 -10.35 -27.94
C LYS A 177 -20.63 -10.38 -29.44
N ASP A 178 -20.92 -9.26 -30.11
CA ASP A 178 -20.82 -9.13 -31.57
C ASP A 178 -19.38 -8.83 -32.05
N GLN A 179 -18.40 -8.79 -31.13
CA GLN A 179 -17.00 -8.69 -31.49
C GLN A 179 -16.55 -9.86 -32.37
N SER A 180 -15.76 -9.55 -33.39
CA SER A 180 -15.20 -10.56 -34.28
C SER A 180 -14.38 -11.60 -33.49
N PRO A 181 -14.32 -12.86 -33.96
CA PRO A 181 -13.49 -13.89 -33.33
C PRO A 181 -12.00 -13.49 -33.25
N GLN A 182 -11.49 -12.73 -34.22
CA GLN A 182 -10.12 -12.21 -34.22
C GLN A 182 -9.92 -11.18 -33.10
N THR A 183 -10.83 -10.22 -32.96
CA THR A 183 -10.79 -9.21 -31.88
C THR A 183 -10.86 -9.88 -30.50
N ARG A 184 -11.73 -10.88 -30.33
CA ARG A 184 -11.83 -11.64 -29.08
C ARG A 184 -10.54 -12.37 -28.74
N ARG A 185 -9.87 -12.99 -29.73
CA ARG A 185 -8.56 -13.63 -29.52
C ARG A 185 -7.49 -12.64 -29.08
N LEU A 186 -7.42 -11.46 -29.70
CA LEU A 186 -6.48 -10.41 -29.32
C LEU A 186 -6.73 -9.91 -27.89
N VAL A 187 -7.99 -9.65 -27.53
CA VAL A 187 -8.35 -9.22 -26.16
C VAL A 187 -7.99 -10.30 -25.14
N THR A 188 -8.26 -11.58 -25.44
CA THR A 188 -7.88 -12.69 -24.55
C THR A 188 -6.37 -12.83 -24.42
N GLN A 189 -5.62 -12.69 -25.51
CA GLN A 189 -4.15 -12.70 -25.46
C GLN A 189 -3.61 -11.54 -24.63
N PHE A 190 -4.21 -10.35 -24.71
CA PHE A 190 -3.83 -9.20 -23.88
C PHE A 190 -4.18 -9.35 -22.40
N LYS A 191 -5.28 -10.06 -22.07
CA LYS A 191 -5.68 -10.33 -20.68
C LYS A 191 -4.86 -11.43 -20.01
N ASN A 192 -4.31 -12.36 -20.80
CA ASN A 192 -3.62 -13.56 -20.32
C ASN A 192 -2.09 -13.49 -20.49
N ALA A 193 -1.56 -12.36 -20.96
CA ALA A 193 -0.12 -12.10 -21.12
C ALA A 193 0.40 -11.31 -19.92
#